data_AF-A0A6M1NLF5-F1
#
_entry.id   AF-A0A6M1NLF5-F1
#
_cell.length_a   1.000
_cell.length_b   1.000
_cell.length_c   1.000
_cell.angle_alpha   90.00
_cell.angle_beta   90.00
_cell.angle_gamma   90.00
#
_symmetry.space_group_name_H-M   'P 1'
#
loop_
_entity.id
_entity.type
_entity.pdbx_description
1 polymer ?
#
loop_
_entity_poly.entity_id
_entity_poly.type
_entity_poly.pdbx_seq_one_letter_code
_entity_poly.pdbx_strand_id
1 'polypeptide(L)'
;MLTTALVCVGLNGFSQQISAPSRYDILYNYGIIEAFIGGLYKGTLPIKDLKLKGDFGIGAPDMLDGELTMLDGKAYQTKATGETVVLDNDYKTAFSTVTFFKADTVFYVNNATEQQNLLEVIKDGLRNINAMYAIKITGDFGHVKTRAFPPVKAEPFPLLSTILDKQQFFDIQNTEGTLVGYHLPEYLNGIQISGFHLHFLSADTKQGGHVLDFNGHNLKVEIAELKSLELDIPTGHDFQNFKFKPKHSEALERVEQGK
;
A
#
# COMPACT_ATOMS: atom_id res chain seq x y z
N MET A 1 51.09 -25.02 -56.22
CA MET A 1 50.76 -23.81 -55.43
C MET A 1 49.25 -23.74 -55.34
N LEU A 2 48.67 -24.21 -54.23
CA LEU A 2 47.23 -24.17 -53.97
C LEU A 2 46.89 -22.81 -53.34
N THR A 3 46.03 -22.04 -54.00
CA THR A 3 45.49 -20.77 -53.51
C THR A 3 44.30 -21.06 -52.59
N THR A 4 44.44 -20.81 -51.30
CA THR A 4 43.37 -20.96 -50.31
C THR A 4 42.49 -19.71 -50.32
N ALA A 5 41.20 -19.87 -50.63
CA ALA A 5 40.21 -18.82 -50.54
C ALA A 5 39.79 -18.60 -49.07
N LEU A 6 39.88 -17.35 -48.60
CA LEU A 6 39.40 -16.94 -47.29
C LEU A 6 37.91 -16.60 -47.38
N VAL A 7 37.05 -17.45 -46.82
CA VAL A 7 35.61 -17.17 -46.68
C VAL A 7 35.41 -16.35 -45.41
N CYS A 8 35.13 -15.05 -45.55
CA CYS A 8 34.68 -14.21 -44.45
C CYS A 8 33.21 -14.54 -44.15
N VAL A 9 32.96 -15.24 -43.04
CA VAL A 9 31.60 -15.39 -42.48
C VAL A 9 31.29 -14.15 -41.66
N GLY A 10 30.40 -13.31 -42.17
CA GLY A 10 29.86 -12.16 -41.43
C GLY A 10 28.93 -12.63 -40.32
N LEU A 11 29.33 -12.41 -39.06
CA LEU A 11 28.45 -12.57 -37.91
C LEU A 11 27.51 -11.36 -37.85
N ASN A 12 26.28 -11.53 -38.32
CA ASN A 12 25.20 -10.58 -38.07
C ASN A 12 24.83 -10.65 -36.59
N GLY A 13 25.32 -9.70 -35.79
CA GLY A 13 24.94 -9.54 -34.40
C GLY A 13 23.49 -9.10 -34.29
N PHE A 14 22.62 -10.00 -33.83
CA PHE A 14 21.31 -9.63 -33.28
C PHE A 14 21.54 -8.92 -31.94
N SER A 15 21.48 -7.58 -31.95
CA SER A 15 21.37 -6.80 -30.72
C SER A 15 19.95 -6.96 -30.18
N GLN A 16 19.74 -7.90 -29.26
CA GLN A 16 18.56 -7.87 -28.39
C GLN A 16 18.67 -6.63 -27.51
N GLN A 17 17.86 -5.63 -27.83
CA GLN A 17 17.70 -4.44 -27.02
C GLN A 17 16.93 -4.85 -25.76
N ILE A 18 17.65 -5.24 -24.70
CA ILE A 18 17.08 -5.46 -23.38
C ILE A 18 16.56 -4.10 -22.91
N SER A 19 15.26 -3.88 -23.04
CA SER A 19 14.58 -2.75 -22.42
C SER A 19 14.83 -2.79 -20.92
N ALA A 20 15.23 -1.67 -20.32
CA ALA A 20 15.29 -1.55 -18.87
C ALA A 20 13.94 -2.01 -18.26
N PRO A 21 13.93 -2.69 -17.11
CA PRO A 21 12.70 -3.09 -16.46
C PRO A 21 11.78 -1.87 -16.28
N SER A 22 10.49 -2.04 -16.58
CA SER A 22 9.50 -1.00 -16.29
C SER A 22 9.51 -0.74 -14.78
N ARG A 23 9.62 0.52 -14.37
CA ARG A 23 9.41 0.93 -12.97
C ARG A 23 7.93 0.94 -12.58
N TYR A 24 7.04 0.85 -13.56
CA TYR A 24 5.59 0.78 -13.38
C TYR A 24 5.16 -0.69 -13.27
N ASP A 25 3.94 -0.91 -12.78
CA ASP A 25 3.29 -2.23 -12.68
C ASP A 25 3.98 -3.18 -11.67
N ILE A 26 4.83 -2.66 -10.79
CA ILE A 26 5.47 -3.39 -9.69
C ILE A 26 4.81 -2.99 -8.37
N LEU A 27 4.32 -3.96 -7.61
CA LEU A 27 3.99 -3.77 -6.19
C LEU A 27 5.28 -3.93 -5.38
N TYR A 28 5.85 -2.84 -4.89
CA TYR A 28 6.93 -2.92 -3.92
C TYR A 28 6.34 -3.04 -2.52
N ASN A 29 6.83 -4.00 -1.76
CA ASN A 29 6.46 -4.19 -0.38
C ASN A 29 7.69 -4.26 0.52
N TYR A 30 7.67 -3.46 1.58
CA TYR A 30 8.61 -3.54 2.67
C TYR A 30 7.93 -4.13 3.92
N GLY A 31 8.51 -5.17 4.48
CA GLY A 31 7.93 -5.86 5.64
C GLY A 31 6.96 -6.97 5.27
N ILE A 32 6.48 -7.68 6.29
CA ILE A 32 5.49 -8.76 6.16
C ILE A 32 4.38 -8.43 7.13
N ILE A 33 3.12 -8.37 6.67
CA ILE A 33 2.02 -7.91 7.52
C ILE A 33 1.86 -8.78 8.76
N GLU A 34 2.03 -10.10 8.66
CA GLU A 34 1.98 -11.01 9.83
C GLU A 34 3.02 -10.69 10.89
N ALA A 35 4.22 -10.26 10.47
CA ALA A 35 5.27 -9.87 11.39
C ALA A 35 4.96 -8.52 12.04
N PHE A 36 4.43 -7.57 11.26
CA PHE A 36 4.02 -6.27 11.74
C PHE A 36 2.89 -6.38 12.77
N ILE A 37 1.77 -7.03 12.44
CA ILE A 37 0.67 -7.25 13.40
C ILE A 37 1.08 -8.11 14.59
N GLY A 38 2.15 -8.89 14.42
CA GLY A 38 2.82 -9.69 15.44
C GLY A 38 3.69 -8.88 16.42
N GLY A 39 3.79 -7.57 16.25
CA GLY A 39 4.52 -6.67 17.14
C GLY A 39 5.84 -6.13 16.58
N LEU A 40 6.21 -6.41 15.32
CA LEU A 40 7.40 -5.80 14.73
C LEU A 40 7.15 -4.37 14.25
N TYR A 41 6.95 -3.44 15.19
CA TYR A 41 6.59 -2.04 14.90
C TYR A 41 7.79 -1.12 14.65
N LYS A 42 9.02 -1.56 14.94
CA LYS A 42 10.20 -0.71 14.77
C LYS A 42 10.54 -0.53 13.29
N GLY A 43 10.44 0.71 12.84
CA GLY A 43 10.73 1.17 11.50
C GLY A 43 12.21 1.06 11.16
N THR A 44 12.50 0.52 9.98
CA THR A 44 13.86 0.24 9.54
C THR A 44 14.15 0.72 8.12
N LEU A 45 13.12 0.95 7.29
CA LEU A 45 13.26 1.57 5.97
C LEU A 45 13.02 3.09 6.04
N PRO A 46 14.00 3.93 5.67
CA PRO A 46 13.80 5.37 5.53
C PRO A 46 12.81 5.73 4.41
N ILE A 47 12.01 6.79 4.63
CA ILE A 47 11.05 7.29 3.63
C ILE A 47 11.72 7.70 2.33
N LYS A 48 12.95 8.24 2.36
CA LYS A 48 13.71 8.56 1.15
C LYS A 48 13.98 7.35 0.26
N ASP A 49 14.20 6.18 0.87
CA ASP A 49 14.49 4.95 0.15
C ASP A 49 13.18 4.34 -0.37
N LEU A 50 12.10 4.43 0.40
CA LEU A 50 10.74 4.05 -0.03
C LEU A 50 10.30 4.83 -1.28
N LYS A 51 10.57 6.15 -1.34
CA LYS A 51 10.25 7.01 -2.50
C LYS A 51 10.99 6.60 -3.79
N LEU A 52 12.07 5.82 -3.70
CA LEU A 52 12.74 5.27 -4.88
C LEU A 52 11.99 4.06 -5.46
N LYS A 53 11.03 3.51 -4.72
CA LYS A 53 10.27 2.31 -5.07
C LYS A 53 8.82 2.60 -5.48
N GLY A 54 8.31 3.79 -5.17
CA GLY A 54 6.98 4.21 -5.58
C GLY A 54 6.66 5.67 -5.24
N ASP A 55 5.55 6.14 -5.79
CA ASP A 55 4.98 7.47 -5.54
C ASP A 55 3.54 7.40 -5.00
N PHE A 56 3.01 6.19 -4.83
CA PHE A 56 1.65 5.91 -4.39
C PHE A 56 1.63 4.67 -3.49
N GLY A 57 0.93 4.73 -2.36
CA GLY A 57 0.73 3.56 -1.51
C GLY A 57 0.34 3.85 -0.07
N ILE A 58 0.43 2.83 0.77
CA ILE A 58 0.00 2.86 2.17
C ILE A 58 0.96 2.07 3.06
N GLY A 59 0.82 2.19 4.37
CA GLY A 59 1.60 1.40 5.31
C GLY A 59 1.47 1.87 6.76
N ALA A 60 2.45 1.50 7.56
CA ALA A 60 2.55 1.89 8.96
C ALA A 60 3.90 2.56 9.27
N PRO A 61 3.88 3.76 9.88
CA PRO A 61 5.07 4.46 10.32
C PRO A 61 5.80 3.71 11.45
N ASP A 62 7.02 4.15 11.75
CA ASP A 62 7.79 3.71 12.91
C ASP A 62 6.93 3.69 14.20
N MET A 63 7.09 2.64 14.98
CA MET A 63 6.45 2.42 16.28
C MET A 63 4.91 2.36 16.24
N LEU A 64 4.29 2.05 15.08
CA LEU A 64 2.83 2.10 14.92
C LEU A 64 2.28 3.52 15.24
N ASP A 65 3.07 4.58 14.98
CA ASP A 65 2.66 5.96 15.25
C ASP A 65 1.64 6.47 14.20
N GLY A 66 0.44 5.92 14.19
CA GLY A 66 -0.61 6.27 13.25
C GLY A 66 -0.52 5.50 11.94
N GLU A 67 -0.91 6.17 10.85
CA GLU A 67 -1.08 5.55 9.52
C GLU A 67 -0.24 6.27 8.47
N LEU A 68 0.42 5.52 7.57
CA LEU A 68 1.23 6.06 6.49
C LEU A 68 0.45 6.03 5.18
N THR A 69 0.40 7.17 4.48
CA THR A 69 -0.14 7.28 3.12
C THR A 69 0.90 7.94 2.22
N MET A 70 1.15 7.38 1.05
CA MET A 70 2.00 7.95 0.02
C MET A 70 1.14 8.36 -1.18
N LEU A 71 1.23 9.63 -1.57
CA LEU A 71 0.52 10.18 -2.72
C LEU A 71 1.41 11.21 -3.43
N ASP A 72 1.54 11.06 -4.75
CA ASP A 72 2.35 11.91 -5.62
C ASP A 72 3.79 12.09 -5.11
N GLY A 73 4.39 11.01 -4.61
CA GLY A 73 5.77 10.98 -4.11
C GLY A 73 5.99 11.63 -2.74
N LYS A 74 4.92 12.09 -2.09
CA LYS A 74 4.96 12.60 -0.71
C LYS A 74 4.40 11.55 0.25
N ALA A 75 5.06 11.40 1.39
CA ALA A 75 4.63 10.51 2.46
C ALA A 75 3.99 11.33 3.58
N TYR A 76 2.83 10.90 4.04
CA TYR A 76 2.01 11.53 5.07
C TYR A 76 1.79 10.55 6.22
N GLN A 77 1.82 11.06 7.44
CA GLN A 77 1.45 10.33 8.65
C GLN A 77 0.19 10.94 9.24
N THR A 78 -0.88 10.15 9.37
CA THR A 78 -2.03 10.53 10.17
C THR A 78 -1.89 9.96 11.57
N LYS A 79 -1.78 10.83 12.57
CA LYS A 79 -1.55 10.44 13.97
C LYS A 79 -2.85 10.11 14.69
N ALA A 80 -2.75 9.44 15.84
CA ALA A 80 -3.87 9.26 16.77
C ALA A 80 -4.51 10.56 17.29
N THR A 81 -3.88 11.72 17.09
CA THR A 81 -4.49 13.03 17.36
C THR A 81 -5.48 13.47 16.28
N GLY A 82 -5.52 12.77 15.13
CA GLY A 82 -6.28 13.15 13.94
C GLY A 82 -5.54 14.10 13.00
N GLU A 83 -4.36 14.59 13.41
CA GLU A 83 -3.52 15.45 12.58
C GLU A 83 -2.75 14.62 11.55
N THR A 84 -2.82 15.06 10.29
CA THR A 84 -1.96 14.57 9.21
C THR A 84 -0.78 15.50 8.99
N VAL A 85 0.43 14.94 8.98
CA VAL A 85 1.70 15.67 8.74
C VAL A 85 2.50 15.02 7.62
N VAL A 86 3.33 15.81 6.93
CA VAL A 86 4.29 15.27 5.95
C VAL A 86 5.48 14.67 6.70
N LEU A 87 5.90 13.47 6.29
CA LEU A 87 7.06 12.80 6.87
C LEU A 87 8.38 13.27 6.24
N ASP A 88 9.37 13.47 7.11
CA ASP A 88 10.74 13.73 6.71
C ASP A 88 11.38 12.52 6.02
N ASN A 89 12.35 12.78 5.16
CA ASN A 89 13.05 11.76 4.38
C ASN A 89 13.78 10.71 5.23
N ASP A 90 14.24 11.08 6.43
CA ASP A 90 14.92 10.19 7.37
C ASP A 90 13.96 9.51 8.37
N TYR A 91 12.68 9.89 8.36
CA TYR A 91 11.65 9.14 9.08
C TYR A 91 11.58 7.72 8.53
N LYS A 92 11.13 6.76 9.34
CA LYS A 92 11.13 5.35 8.95
C LYS A 92 9.73 4.76 8.91
N THR A 93 9.59 3.74 8.08
CA THR A 93 8.41 2.88 8.03
C THR A 93 8.77 1.49 8.56
N ALA A 94 7.80 0.86 9.24
CA ALA A 94 7.90 -0.52 9.71
C ALA A 94 7.30 -1.51 8.70
N PHE A 95 6.31 -1.05 7.94
CA PHE A 95 5.64 -1.82 6.91
C PHE A 95 5.07 -0.87 5.86
N SER A 96 5.25 -1.14 4.58
CA SER A 96 4.68 -0.29 3.54
C SER A 96 4.59 -0.98 2.20
N THR A 97 3.53 -0.67 1.47
CA THR A 97 3.26 -1.16 0.14
C THR A 97 3.14 0.05 -0.79
N VAL A 98 4.02 0.17 -1.78
CA VAL A 98 4.05 1.29 -2.73
C VAL A 98 4.23 0.83 -4.18
N THR A 99 3.86 1.68 -5.13
CA THR A 99 4.11 1.51 -6.56
C THR A 99 4.33 2.87 -7.22
N PHE A 100 4.93 2.88 -8.41
CA PHE A 100 4.84 4.05 -9.29
C PHE A 100 3.48 3.99 -10.01
N PHE A 101 2.54 4.83 -9.60
CA PHE A 101 1.16 4.72 -10.03
C PHE A 101 0.97 5.23 -11.46
N LYS A 102 0.34 4.39 -12.29
CA LYS A 102 -0.08 4.75 -13.63
C LYS A 102 -1.35 3.98 -13.98
N ALA A 103 -2.47 4.68 -13.99
CA ALA A 103 -3.75 4.07 -14.28
C ALA A 103 -3.80 3.51 -15.71
N ASP A 104 -4.32 2.30 -15.86
CA ASP A 104 -4.71 1.68 -17.13
C ASP A 104 -6.23 1.73 -17.35
N THR A 105 -6.99 1.92 -16.27
CA THR A 105 -8.45 1.95 -16.26
C THR A 105 -8.92 3.18 -15.49
N VAL A 106 -9.83 3.95 -16.10
CA VAL A 106 -10.42 5.14 -15.48
C VAL A 106 -11.91 5.18 -15.76
N PHE A 107 -12.71 5.41 -14.73
CA PHE A 107 -14.15 5.64 -14.85
C PHE A 107 -14.67 6.58 -13.76
N TYR A 108 -15.91 7.01 -13.92
CA TYR A 108 -16.54 8.02 -13.05
C TYR A 108 -17.84 7.50 -12.46
N VAL A 109 -18.06 7.79 -11.17
CA VAL A 109 -19.30 7.54 -10.44
C VAL A 109 -19.83 8.88 -9.94
N ASN A 110 -20.77 9.45 -10.70
CA ASN A 110 -21.26 10.81 -10.43
C ASN A 110 -22.31 10.86 -9.31
N ASN A 111 -23.15 9.83 -9.22
CA ASN A 111 -24.18 9.76 -8.19
C ASN A 111 -23.58 9.41 -6.83
N ALA A 112 -24.28 9.79 -5.75
CA ALA A 112 -23.92 9.37 -4.41
C ALA A 112 -23.90 7.84 -4.30
N THR A 113 -22.85 7.31 -3.67
CA THR A 113 -22.67 5.88 -3.41
C THR A 113 -22.07 5.65 -2.02
N GLU A 114 -22.51 4.57 -1.41
CA GLU A 114 -21.89 4.00 -0.21
C GLU A 114 -20.65 3.19 -0.60
N GLN A 115 -19.73 2.99 0.35
CA GLN A 115 -18.50 2.20 0.18
C GLN A 115 -18.77 0.84 -0.48
N GLN A 116 -19.69 0.05 0.08
CA GLN A 116 -19.93 -1.33 -0.37
C GLN A 116 -20.31 -1.39 -1.85
N ASN A 117 -21.23 -0.52 -2.27
CA ASN A 117 -21.67 -0.44 -3.67
C ASN A 117 -20.51 -0.04 -4.60
N LEU A 118 -19.68 0.92 -4.18
CA LEU A 118 -18.53 1.35 -4.99
C LEU A 118 -17.48 0.25 -5.12
N LEU A 119 -17.14 -0.43 -4.02
CA LEU A 119 -16.16 -1.52 -4.01
C LEU A 119 -16.65 -2.72 -4.83
N GLU A 120 -17.96 -3.02 -4.83
CA GLU A 120 -18.56 -4.04 -5.68
C GLU A 120 -18.45 -3.67 -7.17
N VAL A 121 -18.80 -2.43 -7.55
CA VAL A 121 -18.62 -1.93 -8.92
C VAL A 121 -17.17 -2.03 -9.39
N ILE A 122 -16.21 -1.66 -8.52
CA ILE A 122 -14.79 -1.81 -8.83
C ILE A 122 -14.45 -3.29 -9.06
N LYS A 123 -14.83 -4.16 -8.12
CA LYS A 123 -14.53 -5.60 -8.15
C LYS A 123 -15.09 -6.28 -9.41
N ASP A 124 -16.32 -5.97 -9.78
CA ASP A 124 -16.97 -6.51 -10.99
C ASP A 124 -16.30 -6.05 -12.29
N GLY A 125 -15.65 -4.88 -12.25
CA GLY A 125 -14.84 -4.36 -13.35
C GLY A 125 -13.47 -5.03 -13.51
N LEU A 126 -12.97 -5.76 -12.50
CA LEU A 126 -11.65 -6.39 -12.52
C LEU A 126 -11.67 -7.65 -13.39
N ARG A 127 -10.84 -7.68 -14.45
CA ARG A 127 -10.80 -8.80 -15.40
C ARG A 127 -10.08 -10.04 -14.87
N ASN A 128 -9.13 -9.84 -13.95
CA ASN A 128 -8.32 -10.89 -13.38
C ASN A 128 -8.40 -10.85 -11.85
N ILE A 129 -9.20 -11.72 -11.24
CA ILE A 129 -9.38 -11.79 -9.79
C ILE A 129 -8.09 -12.14 -9.01
N ASN A 130 -7.07 -12.65 -9.71
CA ASN A 130 -5.78 -13.04 -9.12
C ASN A 130 -4.67 -12.02 -9.41
N ALA A 131 -4.97 -10.89 -10.06
CA ALA A 131 -4.04 -9.80 -10.20
C ALA A 131 -4.03 -8.91 -8.94
N MET A 132 -2.95 -8.13 -8.82
CA MET A 132 -2.83 -7.07 -7.83
C MET A 132 -3.27 -5.76 -8.47
N TYR A 133 -4.06 -4.95 -7.77
CA TYR A 133 -4.52 -3.66 -8.29
C TYR A 133 -4.18 -2.53 -7.34
N ALA A 134 -3.56 -1.46 -7.84
CA ALA A 134 -3.51 -0.18 -7.15
C ALA A 134 -4.75 0.64 -7.52
N ILE A 135 -5.37 1.27 -6.53
CA ILE A 135 -6.68 1.92 -6.67
C ILE A 135 -6.61 3.31 -6.06
N LYS A 136 -6.82 4.32 -6.89
CA LYS A 136 -6.92 5.72 -6.49
C LYS A 136 -8.33 6.22 -6.76
N ILE A 137 -8.99 6.77 -5.74
CA ILE A 137 -10.33 7.34 -5.87
C ILE A 137 -10.27 8.78 -5.40
N THR A 138 -10.64 9.71 -6.27
CA THR A 138 -10.67 11.15 -5.97
C THR A 138 -12.07 11.68 -6.11
N GLY A 139 -12.50 12.58 -5.24
CA GLY A 139 -13.81 13.23 -5.35
C GLY A 139 -14.33 13.78 -4.02
N ASP A 140 -15.65 13.92 -3.95
CA ASP A 140 -16.36 14.54 -2.83
C ASP A 140 -16.90 13.46 -1.88
N PHE A 141 -16.47 13.51 -0.63
CA PHE A 141 -16.91 12.58 0.41
C PHE A 141 -17.85 13.28 1.39
N GLY A 142 -19.10 12.82 1.45
CA GLY A 142 -20.03 13.27 2.48
C GLY A 142 -19.58 12.80 3.86
N HIS A 143 -19.02 11.60 3.92
CA HIS A 143 -18.44 11.00 5.12
C HIS A 143 -17.27 10.08 4.77
N VAL A 144 -16.21 10.14 5.57
CA VAL A 144 -15.15 9.12 5.63
C VAL A 144 -14.88 8.79 7.09
N LYS A 145 -15.03 7.52 7.46
CA LYS A 145 -14.60 6.99 8.74
C LYS A 145 -13.21 6.41 8.62
N THR A 146 -12.26 6.97 9.36
CA THR A 146 -10.89 6.47 9.42
C THR A 146 -10.51 6.06 10.84
N ARG A 147 -9.36 5.40 10.96
CA ARG A 147 -8.67 5.22 12.24
C ARG A 147 -7.20 5.62 12.16
N ALA A 148 -6.58 5.77 13.32
CA ALA A 148 -5.13 5.73 13.50
C ALA A 148 -4.76 5.18 14.88
N PHE A 149 -3.63 4.46 14.98
CA PHE A 149 -3.09 4.02 16.27
C PHE A 149 -2.20 5.07 16.94
N PRO A 150 -2.15 5.13 18.28
CA PRO A 150 -1.09 5.82 18.99
C PRO A 150 0.21 5.01 18.95
N PRO A 151 1.38 5.66 19.08
CA PRO A 151 2.66 4.98 19.04
C PRO A 151 2.82 4.01 20.20
N VAL A 152 3.37 2.82 19.91
CA VAL A 152 3.75 1.82 20.90
C VAL A 152 5.21 2.03 21.28
N LYS A 153 5.45 2.55 22.48
CA LYS A 153 6.80 2.97 22.92
C LYS A 153 7.55 1.96 23.77
N ALA A 154 6.87 0.94 24.30
CA ALA A 154 7.45 0.01 25.26
C ALA A 154 7.57 -1.40 24.65
N GLU A 155 8.78 -1.96 24.76
CA GLU A 155 9.03 -3.37 24.48
C GLU A 155 8.73 -4.23 25.73
N PRO A 156 8.30 -5.50 25.58
CA PRO A 156 7.98 -6.16 24.32
C PRO A 156 6.71 -5.57 23.69
N PHE A 157 6.73 -5.37 22.38
CA PHE A 157 5.58 -4.85 21.67
C PHE A 157 4.42 -5.87 21.69
N PRO A 158 3.18 -5.42 21.95
CA PRO A 158 2.02 -6.30 21.97
C PRO A 158 1.64 -6.73 20.56
N LEU A 159 0.82 -7.78 20.46
CA LEU A 159 0.12 -8.11 19.21
C LEU A 159 -0.90 -7.01 18.91
N LEU A 160 -1.05 -6.63 17.63
CA LEU A 160 -1.94 -5.53 17.25
C LEU A 160 -3.40 -5.81 17.65
N SER A 161 -3.82 -7.07 17.53
CA SER A 161 -5.15 -7.54 17.93
C SER A 161 -5.46 -7.40 19.43
N THR A 162 -4.44 -7.22 20.27
CA THR A 162 -4.57 -7.05 21.73
C THR A 162 -4.65 -5.59 22.17
N ILE A 163 -4.43 -4.65 21.25
CA ILE A 163 -4.46 -3.21 21.51
C ILE A 163 -5.44 -2.47 20.60
N LEU A 164 -6.41 -3.18 19.99
CA LEU A 164 -7.45 -2.57 19.15
C LEU A 164 -8.27 -1.53 19.90
N ASP A 165 -8.36 -1.60 21.23
CA ASP A 165 -9.00 -0.58 22.06
C ASP A 165 -8.23 0.75 22.11
N LYS A 166 -6.98 0.78 21.64
CA LYS A 166 -6.13 1.97 21.60
C LYS A 166 -6.28 2.81 20.34
N GLN A 167 -6.77 2.22 19.24
CA GLN A 167 -6.98 2.95 17.99
C GLN A 167 -7.98 4.10 18.21
N GLN A 168 -7.71 5.23 17.55
CA GLN A 168 -8.61 6.38 17.54
C GLN A 168 -9.39 6.37 16.24
N PHE A 169 -10.69 6.64 16.31
CA PHE A 169 -11.56 6.72 15.15
C PHE A 169 -11.88 8.19 14.84
N PHE A 170 -11.95 8.52 13.56
CA PHE A 170 -12.28 9.85 13.08
C PHE A 170 -13.41 9.79 12.07
N ASP A 171 -14.43 10.61 12.29
CA ASP A 171 -15.53 10.81 11.35
C ASP A 171 -15.32 12.14 10.63
N ILE A 172 -14.78 12.07 9.41
CA ILE A 172 -14.51 13.23 8.56
C ILE A 172 -15.76 13.48 7.71
N GLN A 173 -16.24 14.71 7.67
CA GLN A 173 -17.52 15.07 7.03
C GLN A 173 -17.30 16.12 5.95
N ASN A 174 -18.04 16.00 4.84
CA ASN A 174 -18.10 16.99 3.75
C ASN A 174 -16.71 17.47 3.30
N THR A 175 -15.86 16.53 2.90
CA THR A 175 -14.47 16.79 2.49
C THR A 175 -14.22 16.34 1.07
N GLU A 176 -13.37 17.09 0.36
CA GLU A 176 -12.70 16.58 -0.82
C GLU A 176 -11.47 15.74 -0.39
N GLY A 177 -11.11 14.74 -1.17
CA GLY A 177 -9.90 13.97 -0.88
C GLY A 177 -9.62 12.84 -1.83
N THR A 178 -8.67 12.00 -1.41
CA THR A 178 -8.17 10.85 -2.17
C THR A 178 -8.16 9.61 -1.29
N LEU A 179 -8.81 8.54 -1.74
CA LEU A 179 -8.56 7.19 -1.27
C LEU A 179 -7.37 6.60 -2.04
N VAL A 180 -6.44 6.02 -1.30
CA VAL A 180 -5.18 5.45 -1.78
C VAL A 180 -5.08 4.03 -1.25
N GLY A 181 -4.88 3.06 -2.12
CA GLY A 181 -4.60 1.70 -1.65
C GLY A 181 -4.71 0.65 -2.74
N TYR A 182 -5.10 -0.56 -2.33
CA TYR A 182 -4.96 -1.74 -3.17
C TYR A 182 -6.18 -2.66 -3.08
N HIS A 183 -6.39 -3.45 -4.13
CA HIS A 183 -7.09 -4.72 -4.06
C HIS A 183 -6.11 -5.84 -4.37
N LEU A 184 -5.83 -6.70 -3.38
CA LEU A 184 -4.85 -7.78 -3.51
C LEU A 184 -5.51 -9.18 -3.49
N PRO A 185 -4.92 -10.17 -4.17
CA PRO A 185 -5.46 -11.52 -4.25
C PRO A 185 -5.15 -12.34 -2.99
N GLU A 186 -5.94 -13.40 -2.75
CA GLU A 186 -5.87 -14.23 -1.53
C GLU A 186 -4.52 -14.92 -1.33
N TYR A 187 -3.79 -15.26 -2.41
CA TYR A 187 -2.48 -15.91 -2.29
C TYR A 187 -1.39 -15.03 -1.67
N LEU A 188 -1.64 -13.72 -1.52
CA LEU A 188 -0.74 -12.80 -0.81
C LEU A 188 -1.06 -12.69 0.67
N ASN A 189 -2.10 -13.34 1.18
CA ASN A 189 -2.40 -13.32 2.60
C ASN A 189 -1.20 -13.77 3.43
N GLY A 190 -0.93 -13.03 4.50
CA GLY A 190 0.22 -13.23 5.37
C GLY A 190 1.44 -12.38 5.01
N ILE A 191 1.69 -12.18 3.71
CA ILE A 191 2.66 -11.16 3.21
C ILE A 191 1.99 -9.78 3.21
N GLN A 192 0.74 -9.74 2.74
CA GLN A 192 -0.15 -8.59 2.65
C GLN A 192 -1.55 -8.96 3.15
N ILE A 193 -2.46 -7.97 3.07
CA ILE A 193 -3.90 -8.15 3.29
C ILE A 193 -4.56 -8.33 1.92
N SER A 194 -5.26 -9.45 1.72
CA SER A 194 -6.10 -9.64 0.54
C SER A 194 -7.37 -8.79 0.60
N GLY A 195 -7.96 -8.53 -0.57
CA GLY A 195 -9.13 -7.66 -0.70
C GLY A 195 -8.73 -6.19 -0.71
N PHE A 196 -9.69 -5.32 -0.41
CA PHE A 196 -9.49 -3.88 -0.38
C PHE A 196 -8.80 -3.44 0.91
N HIS A 197 -7.71 -2.70 0.76
CA HIS A 197 -7.02 -2.01 1.86
C HIS A 197 -6.76 -0.58 1.40
N LEU A 198 -7.46 0.37 2.02
CA LEU A 198 -7.50 1.77 1.59
C LEU A 198 -7.16 2.69 2.76
N HIS A 199 -6.35 3.70 2.49
CA HIS A 199 -6.20 4.87 3.34
C HIS A 199 -6.87 6.08 2.67
N PHE A 200 -7.18 7.10 3.47
CA PHE A 200 -7.71 8.37 3.01
C PHE A 200 -6.71 9.51 3.27
N LEU A 201 -6.71 10.49 2.38
CA LEU A 201 -6.05 11.79 2.56
C LEU A 201 -6.97 12.90 2.04
N SER A 202 -7.34 13.81 2.93
CA SER A 202 -8.10 15.03 2.60
C SER A 202 -7.31 15.94 1.63
N ALA A 203 -8.04 16.72 0.82
CA ALA A 203 -7.43 17.60 -0.18
C ALA A 203 -6.51 18.68 0.42
N ASP A 204 -6.81 19.15 1.64
CA ASP A 204 -5.97 20.10 2.38
C ASP A 204 -4.80 19.42 3.12
N THR A 205 -4.71 18.09 3.04
CA THR A 205 -3.70 17.23 3.66
C THR A 205 -3.66 17.29 5.20
N LYS A 206 -4.76 17.68 5.85
CA LYS A 206 -4.83 17.82 7.32
C LYS A 206 -5.44 16.63 8.04
N GLN A 207 -6.21 15.83 7.34
CA GLN A 207 -6.90 14.65 7.86
C GLN A 207 -6.71 13.43 6.94
N GLY A 208 -6.74 12.24 7.51
CA GLY A 208 -6.55 11.00 6.77
C GLY A 208 -6.73 9.75 7.63
N GLY A 209 -6.02 8.68 7.28
CA GLY A 209 -5.94 7.44 8.07
C GLY A 209 -6.44 6.21 7.33
N HIS A 210 -6.44 5.07 8.02
CA HIS A 210 -6.93 3.79 7.50
C HIS A 210 -8.46 3.81 7.40
N VAL A 211 -9.01 3.48 6.24
CA VAL A 211 -10.43 3.64 5.93
C VAL A 211 -11.23 2.45 6.45
N LEU A 212 -12.32 2.77 7.15
CA LEU A 212 -13.27 1.77 7.66
C LEU A 212 -14.61 1.85 6.96
N ASP A 213 -15.05 3.06 6.60
CA ASP A 213 -16.32 3.32 5.92
C ASP A 213 -16.27 4.67 5.18
N PHE A 214 -17.09 4.85 4.16
CA PHE A 214 -17.28 6.14 3.50
C PHE A 214 -18.54 6.17 2.63
N ASN A 215 -18.99 7.38 2.33
CA ASN A 215 -19.84 7.66 1.19
C ASN A 215 -19.25 8.81 0.37
N GLY A 216 -19.57 8.84 -0.92
CA GLY A 216 -19.07 9.88 -1.80
C GLY A 216 -19.87 10.03 -3.08
N HIS A 217 -19.59 11.10 -3.81
CA HIS A 217 -20.18 11.43 -5.10
C HIS A 217 -19.13 12.13 -5.97
N ASN A 218 -19.40 12.27 -7.26
CA ASN A 218 -18.44 12.82 -8.23
C ASN A 218 -17.06 12.11 -8.17
N LEU A 219 -17.06 10.79 -7.99
CA LEU A 219 -15.86 10.02 -7.78
C LEU A 219 -15.21 9.66 -9.11
N LYS A 220 -13.93 10.01 -9.26
CA LYS A 220 -13.05 9.48 -10.31
C LYS A 220 -12.27 8.30 -9.75
N VAL A 221 -12.48 7.13 -10.34
CA VAL A 221 -11.79 5.89 -9.99
C VAL A 221 -10.71 5.63 -11.02
N GLU A 222 -9.48 5.47 -10.56
CA GLU A 222 -8.29 5.16 -11.34
C GLU A 222 -7.67 3.86 -10.83
N ILE A 223 -7.46 2.89 -11.73
CA ILE A 223 -6.95 1.55 -11.38
C ILE A 223 -5.72 1.26 -12.23
N ALA A 224 -4.72 0.62 -11.62
CA ALA A 224 -3.55 0.08 -12.28
C ALA A 224 -3.38 -1.41 -11.92
N GLU A 225 -3.36 -2.29 -12.92
CA GLU A 225 -3.06 -3.71 -12.72
C GLU A 225 -1.54 -3.94 -12.61
N LEU A 226 -1.08 -4.45 -11.47
CA LEU A 226 0.32 -4.71 -11.18
C LEU A 226 0.68 -6.16 -11.53
N LYS A 227 1.85 -6.35 -12.12
CA LYS A 227 2.29 -7.60 -12.75
C LYS A 227 3.36 -8.34 -11.95
N SER A 228 4.03 -7.68 -11.03
CA SER A 228 5.06 -8.28 -10.19
C SER A 228 5.02 -7.74 -8.76
N LEU A 229 5.54 -8.55 -7.83
CA LEU A 229 5.77 -8.20 -6.44
C LEU A 229 7.28 -8.16 -6.20
N GLU A 230 7.77 -7.06 -5.66
CA GLU A 230 9.11 -6.95 -5.08
C GLU A 230 8.95 -6.91 -3.56
N LEU A 231 9.57 -7.85 -2.85
CA LEU A 231 9.47 -7.97 -1.40
C LEU A 231 10.83 -7.76 -0.75
N ASP A 232 10.95 -6.66 0.00
CA ASP A 232 12.06 -6.41 0.90
C ASP A 232 11.64 -6.76 2.34
N ILE A 233 12.45 -7.58 3.01
CA ILE A 233 12.23 -7.98 4.39
C ILE A 233 13.16 -7.22 5.35
N PRO A 234 12.71 -6.92 6.59
CA PRO A 234 13.60 -6.41 7.62
C PRO A 234 14.72 -7.42 7.91
N THR A 235 15.93 -6.93 8.13
CA THR A 235 17.11 -7.78 8.39
C THR A 235 17.56 -7.76 9.85
N GLY A 236 16.83 -7.05 10.71
CA GLY A 236 17.13 -6.91 12.14
C GLY A 236 16.92 -8.19 12.96
N HIS A 237 17.50 -8.21 14.15
CA HIS A 237 17.45 -9.35 15.08
C HIS A 237 16.00 -9.81 15.39
N ASP A 238 15.08 -8.87 15.58
CA ASP A 238 13.69 -9.20 15.93
C ASP A 238 12.98 -9.98 14.80
N PHE A 239 13.22 -9.59 13.54
CA PHE A 239 12.68 -10.31 12.39
C PHE A 239 13.33 -11.70 12.22
N GLN A 240 14.65 -11.80 12.39
CA GLN A 240 15.37 -13.09 12.32
C GLN A 240 14.86 -14.12 13.35
N ASN A 241 14.36 -13.65 14.49
CA ASN A 241 13.84 -14.49 15.55
C ASN A 241 12.31 -14.61 15.57
N PHE A 242 11.61 -13.86 14.71
CA PHE A 242 10.15 -13.89 14.62
C PHE A 242 9.66 -15.28 14.18
N LYS A 243 8.61 -15.77 14.83
CA LYS A 243 8.02 -17.08 14.55
C LYS A 243 6.69 -16.92 13.83
N PHE A 244 6.72 -17.05 12.51
CA PHE A 244 5.52 -17.12 11.69
C PHE A 244 4.68 -18.35 12.06
N LYS A 245 3.35 -18.20 12.07
CA LYS A 245 2.42 -19.29 12.38
C LYS A 245 2.01 -19.98 11.07
N PRO A 246 1.80 -21.31 11.06
CA PRO A 246 1.43 -22.04 9.85
C PRO A 246 0.00 -21.81 9.36
N LYS A 247 -0.84 -21.10 10.12
CA LYS A 247 -2.22 -20.76 9.74
C LYS A 247 -2.38 -19.25 9.73
N HIS A 248 -3.04 -18.73 8.71
CA HIS A 248 -3.49 -17.34 8.66
C HIS A 248 -4.24 -17.01 9.94
N SER A 249 -3.87 -15.89 10.55
CA SER A 249 -4.45 -15.50 11.82
C SER A 249 -5.78 -14.76 11.59
N GLU A 250 -6.85 -15.20 12.23
CA GLU A 250 -8.10 -14.43 12.43
C GLU A 250 -7.82 -13.02 12.98
N ALA A 251 -6.66 -12.84 13.62
CA ALA A 251 -6.17 -11.54 14.09
C ALA A 251 -6.01 -10.51 12.97
N LEU A 252 -5.69 -10.91 11.74
CA LEU A 252 -5.50 -9.98 10.62
C LEU A 252 -6.83 -9.33 10.22
N GLU A 253 -7.87 -10.13 9.99
CA GLU A 253 -9.20 -9.63 9.63
C GLU A 253 -9.76 -8.68 10.70
N ARG A 254 -9.56 -9.02 11.97
CA ARG A 254 -9.94 -8.21 13.13
C ARG A 254 -9.24 -6.84 13.15
N VAL A 255 -7.93 -6.84 12.89
CA VAL A 255 -7.13 -5.62 12.82
C VAL A 255 -7.63 -4.70 11.71
N GLU A 256 -7.88 -5.24 10.51
CA GLU A 256 -8.25 -4.43 9.34
C GLU A 256 -9.68 -3.88 9.42
N GLN A 257 -10.59 -4.60 10.10
CA GLN A 257 -11.95 -4.16 10.33
C GLN A 257 -12.11 -3.29 11.59
N GLY A 258 -11.06 -3.17 12.40
CA GLY A 258 -11.10 -2.47 13.69
C GLY A 258 -12.01 -3.13 14.74
N LYS A 259 -12.16 -4.46 14.71
CA LYS A 259 -13.07 -5.25 15.58
C LYS A 259 -12.33 -6.29 16.44
#